data_AF-A0AAU8A7G3-F1
#
_entry.id   AF-A0AAU8A7G3-F1
#
_cell.length_a   1.000
_cell.length_b   1.000
_cell.length_c   1.000
_cell.angle_alpha   90.00
_cell.angle_beta   90.00
_cell.angle_gamma   90.00
#
_symmetry.space_group_name_H-M   'P 1'
#
loop_
_entity.id
_entity.type
_entity.pdbx_description
1 polymer ?
#
loop_
_entity_poly.entity_id
_entity_poly.type
_entity_poly.pdbx_seq_one_letter_code
_entity_poly.pdbx_strand_id
1 'polypeptide(L)'
;MKNLLIKEWRLALHPAALLFLCLSSMLLIPSYPYFVIFFYTCLGLFFICLSGRENKDIYYTMLLPASKRGIVTARFLLAILIELLQFAAAIPFALLHNVLYSAPNAAGMNVNTAFFGFAFLLIGLFNLVFFPKYYRNPNKVGMPFLFGCLAFAAGMTAVEAGRFALPAIDAYLNAQGTQNLPYQLAALAAGAALWALFTLIAYRRSAKSFEAFDL
;
A
#
# COMPACT_ATOMS: atom_id res chain seq x y z
N MET A 1 21.25 9.05 -8.53
CA MET A 1 20.20 8.19 -7.94
C MET A 1 20.71 7.12 -6.98
N LYS A 2 21.76 6.36 -7.30
CA LYS A 2 22.30 5.30 -6.42
C LYS A 2 22.45 5.73 -4.95
N ASN A 3 23.08 6.88 -4.68
CA ASN A 3 23.31 7.37 -3.32
C ASN A 3 22.01 7.67 -2.56
N LEU A 4 21.00 8.21 -3.24
CA LEU A 4 19.69 8.48 -2.62
C LEU A 4 18.98 7.17 -2.25
N LEU A 5 19.02 6.16 -3.12
CA LEU A 5 18.43 4.85 -2.82
C LEU A 5 19.15 4.15 -1.65
N ILE A 6 20.48 4.22 -1.60
CA ILE A 6 21.25 3.68 -0.47
C ILE A 6 20.87 4.39 0.83
N LYS A 7 20.71 5.71 0.79
CA LYS A 7 20.26 6.51 1.93
C LYS A 7 18.84 6.13 2.37
N GLU A 8 17.91 5.97 1.44
CA GLU A 8 16.54 5.54 1.75
C GLU A 8 16.53 4.17 2.43
N TRP A 9 17.33 3.22 1.92
CA TRP A 9 17.38 1.87 2.48
C TRP A 9 18.13 1.79 3.82
N ARG A 10 19.24 2.50 3.99
CA ARG A 10 20.09 2.41 5.19
C ARG A 10 19.70 3.36 6.31
N LEU A 11 19.16 4.53 5.98
CA LEU A 11 18.94 5.61 6.96
C LEU A 11 17.47 5.98 7.13
N ALA A 12 16.65 5.90 6.07
CA ALA A 12 15.25 6.30 6.14
C ALA A 12 14.29 5.13 6.45
N LEU A 13 14.67 3.90 6.10
CA LEU A 13 13.85 2.72 6.33
C LEU A 13 13.59 2.53 7.83
N HIS A 14 12.32 2.62 8.20
CA HIS A 14 11.90 2.45 9.59
C HIS A 14 11.74 0.96 9.91
N PRO A 15 12.24 0.45 11.06
CA PRO A 15 12.13 -0.96 11.42
C PRO A 15 10.68 -1.49 11.44
N ALA A 16 9.72 -0.64 11.81
CA ALA A 16 8.30 -1.00 11.78
C ALA A 16 7.82 -1.44 10.40
N ALA A 17 8.32 -0.85 9.30
CA ALA A 17 7.95 -1.26 7.95
C ALA A 17 8.36 -2.71 7.64
N LEU A 18 9.48 -3.18 8.22
CA LEU A 18 9.92 -4.57 8.10
C LEU A 18 9.12 -5.51 9.02
N LEU A 19 8.84 -5.08 10.25
CA LEU A 19 7.99 -5.84 11.18
C LEU A 19 6.58 -6.06 10.62
N PHE A 20 6.03 -5.07 9.90
CA PHE A 20 4.72 -5.17 9.27
C PHE A 20 4.67 -6.18 8.11
N LEU A 21 5.80 -6.49 7.47
CA LEU A 21 5.86 -7.60 6.50
C LEU A 21 5.52 -8.93 7.19
N CYS A 22 5.99 -9.13 8.43
CA CYS A 22 5.69 -10.33 9.21
C CYS A 22 4.20 -10.43 9.57
N LEU A 23 3.47 -9.31 9.64
CA LEU A 23 2.01 -9.30 9.86
C LEU A 23 1.22 -9.91 8.70
N SER A 24 1.86 -10.24 7.58
CA SER A 24 1.27 -11.11 6.54
C SER A 24 0.77 -12.45 7.10
N SER A 25 1.41 -12.93 8.18
CA SER A 25 0.98 -14.14 8.91
C SER A 25 -0.42 -14.04 9.49
N MET A 26 -0.98 -12.84 9.68
CA MET A 26 -2.36 -12.65 10.14
C MET A 26 -3.39 -13.18 9.16
N LEU A 27 -3.01 -13.47 7.89
CA LEU A 27 -3.86 -14.22 6.97
C LEU A 27 -4.26 -15.59 7.54
N LEU A 28 -3.48 -16.17 8.44
CA LEU A 28 -3.80 -17.45 9.07
C LEU A 28 -4.88 -17.35 10.15
N ILE A 29 -5.27 -16.14 10.57
CA ILE A 29 -6.36 -15.95 11.53
C ILE A 29 -7.67 -16.14 10.77
N PRO A 30 -8.48 -17.19 11.06
CA PRO A 30 -9.72 -17.41 10.35
C PRO A 30 -10.73 -16.30 10.66
N SER A 31 -11.55 -15.97 9.67
CA SER A 31 -12.59 -14.93 9.80
C SER A 31 -12.07 -13.56 10.25
N TYR A 32 -10.96 -13.10 9.66
CA TYR A 32 -10.37 -11.79 9.93
C TYR A 32 -10.55 -10.83 8.74
N PRO A 33 -10.66 -9.50 8.96
CA PRO A 33 -10.66 -8.51 7.88
C PRO A 33 -9.28 -8.39 7.23
N TYR A 34 -8.99 -9.27 6.27
CA TYR A 34 -7.65 -9.44 5.72
C TYR A 34 -7.05 -8.19 5.03
N PHE A 35 -7.87 -7.25 4.54
CA PHE A 35 -7.35 -6.00 3.98
C PHE A 35 -6.58 -5.14 4.99
N VAL A 36 -6.84 -5.31 6.29
CA VAL A 36 -6.10 -4.62 7.37
C VAL A 36 -4.60 -4.97 7.33
N ILE A 37 -4.24 -6.13 6.79
CA ILE A 37 -2.84 -6.55 6.64
C ILE A 37 -2.07 -5.56 5.74
N PHE A 38 -2.69 -5.14 4.65
CA PHE A 38 -2.13 -4.15 3.72
C PHE A 38 -2.17 -2.73 4.27
N PHE A 39 -3.12 -2.43 5.17
CA PHE A 39 -3.14 -1.17 5.89
C PHE A 39 -1.89 -1.00 6.77
N TYR A 40 -1.36 -2.07 7.37
CA TYR A 40 -0.10 -1.99 8.13
C TYR A 40 1.08 -1.55 7.24
N THR A 41 1.10 -1.90 5.96
CA THR A 41 2.09 -1.40 5.01
C THR A 41 1.98 0.12 4.87
N CYS A 42 0.77 0.66 4.73
CA CYS A 42 0.53 2.11 4.71
C CYS A 42 1.00 2.80 6.00
N LEU A 43 0.78 2.16 7.16
CA LEU A 43 1.28 2.63 8.46
C LEU A 43 2.82 2.61 8.52
N GLY A 44 3.46 1.60 7.91
CA GLY A 44 4.92 1.54 7.77
C GLY A 44 5.48 2.70 6.95
N LEU A 45 4.84 3.03 5.82
CA LEU A 45 5.20 4.19 5.00
C LEU A 45 5.01 5.52 5.75
N PHE A 46 3.95 5.60 6.56
CA PHE A 46 3.76 6.73 7.46
C PHE A 46 4.90 6.87 8.46
N PHE A 47 5.32 5.80 9.13
CA PHE A 47 6.45 5.87 10.08
C PHE A 47 7.77 6.25 9.42
N ILE A 48 8.02 5.80 8.18
CA ILE A 48 9.17 6.25 7.38
C ILE A 48 9.12 7.77 7.16
N CYS A 49 7.96 8.31 6.81
CA CYS A 49 7.79 9.75 6.58
C CYS A 49 7.82 10.57 7.88
N LEU A 50 7.24 10.04 8.96
CA LEU A 50 7.21 10.65 10.28
C LEU A 50 8.63 10.75 10.86
N SER A 51 9.37 9.64 10.86
CA SER A 51 10.78 9.63 11.28
C SER A 51 11.63 10.56 10.42
N GLY A 52 11.35 10.61 9.10
CA GLY A 52 11.98 11.58 8.21
C GLY A 52 11.73 13.04 8.62
N ARG A 53 10.54 13.36 9.14
CA ARG A 53 10.26 14.68 9.71
C ARG A 53 11.07 14.92 10.97
N GLU A 54 11.03 14.01 11.95
CA GLU A 54 11.72 14.16 13.24
C GLU A 54 13.22 14.35 13.05
N ASN A 55 13.81 13.60 12.12
CA ASN A 55 15.23 13.63 11.83
C ASN A 55 15.63 14.72 10.82
N LYS A 56 14.68 15.57 10.38
CA LYS A 56 14.88 16.62 9.36
C LYS A 56 15.54 16.08 8.09
N ASP A 57 15.17 14.87 7.71
CA ASP A 57 15.78 14.10 6.63
C ASP A 57 15.76 14.84 5.29
N ILE A 58 14.61 15.42 4.94
CA ILE A 58 14.46 16.20 3.72
C ILE A 58 15.31 17.47 3.75
N TYR A 59 15.32 18.20 4.87
CA TYR A 59 16.12 19.41 5.04
C TYR A 59 17.60 19.13 4.80
N TYR A 60 18.17 18.12 5.47
CA TYR A 60 19.57 17.76 5.29
C TYR A 60 19.87 17.24 3.87
N THR A 61 18.94 16.49 3.27
CA THR A 61 19.15 16.00 1.90
C THR A 61 19.13 17.13 0.88
N MET A 62 18.37 18.21 1.12
CA MET A 62 18.33 19.39 0.24
C MET A 62 19.60 20.25 0.30
N LEU A 63 20.41 20.14 1.35
CA LEU A 63 21.73 20.80 1.43
C LEU A 63 22.80 20.10 0.58
N LEU A 64 22.57 18.83 0.22
CA LEU A 64 23.46 18.06 -0.65
C LEU A 64 23.16 18.39 -2.13
N PRO A 65 24.10 18.11 -3.06
CA PRO A 65 23.88 18.28 -4.50
C PRO A 65 22.93 17.19 -5.05
N ALA A 66 21.67 17.20 -4.59
CA ALA A 66 20.61 16.26 -4.94
C ALA A 66 19.40 17.03 -5.50
N SER A 67 18.83 16.53 -6.59
CA SER A 67 17.62 17.14 -7.15
C SER A 67 16.40 16.84 -6.26
N LYS A 68 15.52 17.83 -6.07
CA LYS A 68 14.25 17.68 -5.33
C LYS A 68 13.43 16.49 -5.85
N ARG A 69 13.32 16.36 -7.17
CA ARG A 69 12.67 15.22 -7.83
C ARG A 69 13.37 13.89 -7.56
N GLY A 70 14.70 13.87 -7.44
CA GLY A 70 15.47 12.69 -7.07
C GLY A 70 15.11 12.20 -5.66
N ILE A 71 14.95 13.12 -4.71
CA ILE A 71 14.54 12.81 -3.32
C ILE A 71 13.16 12.13 -3.32
N VAL A 72 12.18 12.72 -4.03
CA VAL A 72 10.84 12.14 -4.19
C VAL A 72 10.89 10.76 -4.85
N THR A 73 11.66 10.64 -5.93
CA THR A 73 11.79 9.38 -6.67
C THR A 73 12.37 8.28 -5.79
N ALA A 74 13.38 8.58 -4.97
CA ALA A 74 13.98 7.60 -4.07
C ALA A 74 12.97 7.07 -3.04
N ARG A 75 12.19 7.95 -2.40
CA ARG A 75 11.15 7.56 -1.43
C ARG A 75 10.03 6.74 -2.08
N PHE A 76 9.61 7.11 -3.30
CA PHE A 76 8.61 6.34 -4.04
C PHE A 76 9.11 4.94 -4.41
N LEU A 77 10.38 4.82 -4.82
CA LEU A 77 10.96 3.50 -5.10
C LEU A 77 11.06 2.64 -3.84
N LEU A 78 11.40 3.23 -2.69
CA LEU A 78 11.34 2.52 -1.41
C LEU A 78 9.91 2.10 -1.06
N ALA A 79 8.93 2.98 -1.25
CA ALA A 79 7.53 2.67 -0.97
C ALA A 79 7.01 1.52 -1.84
N ILE A 80 7.25 1.58 -3.15
CA ILE A 80 6.92 0.51 -4.10
C ILE A 80 7.59 -0.81 -3.69
N LEU A 81 8.87 -0.76 -3.29
CA LEU A 81 9.57 -1.96 -2.83
C LEU A 81 8.89 -2.57 -1.59
N ILE A 82 8.58 -1.77 -0.57
CA ILE A 82 7.93 -2.24 0.66
C ILE A 82 6.52 -2.79 0.36
N GLU A 83 5.76 -2.14 -0.50
CA GLU A 83 4.44 -2.62 -0.94
C GLU A 83 4.56 -3.97 -1.65
N LEU A 84 5.43 -4.10 -2.63
CA LEU A 84 5.64 -5.37 -3.35
C LEU A 84 6.17 -6.48 -2.43
N LEU A 85 7.03 -6.15 -1.47
CA LEU A 85 7.48 -7.09 -0.45
C LEU A 85 6.32 -7.55 0.45
N GLN A 86 5.37 -6.69 0.76
CA GLN A 86 4.16 -7.10 1.51
C GLN A 86 3.37 -8.13 0.71
N PHE A 87 3.12 -7.88 -0.58
CA PHE A 87 2.43 -8.85 -1.45
C PHE A 87 3.19 -10.17 -1.52
N ALA A 88 4.50 -10.12 -1.73
CA ALA A 88 5.34 -11.31 -1.76
C ALA A 88 5.30 -12.09 -0.45
N ALA A 89 5.34 -11.39 0.70
CA ALA A 89 5.23 -12.01 2.02
C ALA A 89 3.84 -12.60 2.28
N ALA A 90 2.78 -12.01 1.74
CA ALA A 90 1.41 -12.48 1.91
C ALA A 90 1.07 -13.74 1.10
N ILE A 91 1.69 -13.95 -0.06
CA ILE A 91 1.45 -15.13 -0.93
C ILE A 91 1.59 -16.48 -0.19
N PRO A 92 2.71 -16.79 0.51
CA PRO A 92 2.84 -18.09 1.18
C PRO A 92 1.79 -18.29 2.28
N PHE A 93 1.44 -17.24 3.03
CA PHE A 93 0.39 -17.33 4.05
C PHE A 93 -1.01 -17.47 3.45
N ALA A 94 -1.28 -16.86 2.29
CA ALA A 94 -2.52 -17.06 1.56
C ALA A 94 -2.67 -18.49 1.04
N LEU A 95 -1.59 -19.08 0.51
CA LEU A 95 -1.59 -20.48 0.08
C LEU A 95 -1.80 -21.41 1.29
N LEU A 96 -1.08 -21.18 2.38
CA LEU A 96 -1.24 -21.96 3.61
C LEU A 96 -2.65 -21.82 4.20
N HIS A 97 -3.22 -20.61 4.21
CA HIS A 97 -4.60 -20.36 4.64
C HIS A 97 -5.59 -21.22 3.86
N ASN A 98 -5.50 -21.25 2.54
CA ASN A 98 -6.41 -22.03 1.68
C ASN A 98 -6.25 -23.55 1.82
N VAL A 99 -5.11 -24.03 2.33
CA VAL A 99 -4.92 -25.45 2.68
C VAL A 99 -5.55 -25.76 4.04
N LEU A 100 -5.43 -24.85 5.00
CA LEU A 100 -5.92 -25.03 6.38
C LEU A 100 -7.43 -24.81 6.52
N TYR A 101 -8.00 -23.92 5.71
CA TYR A 101 -9.38 -23.50 5.85
C TYR A 101 -10.14 -23.65 4.53
N SER A 102 -11.25 -24.38 4.59
CA SER A 102 -12.22 -24.53 3.50
C SER A 102 -13.49 -23.71 3.71
N ALA A 103 -13.65 -23.08 4.88
CA ALA A 103 -14.81 -22.25 5.19
C ALA A 103 -14.68 -20.84 4.57
N PRO A 104 -15.77 -20.24 4.08
CA PRO A 104 -15.74 -18.85 3.62
C PRO A 104 -15.39 -17.90 4.75
N ASN A 105 -14.68 -16.81 4.43
CA ASN A 105 -14.41 -15.73 5.36
C ASN A 105 -15.71 -14.96 5.67
N ALA A 106 -16.08 -14.97 6.95
CA ALA A 106 -17.25 -14.25 7.46
C ALA A 106 -16.99 -12.76 7.68
N ALA A 107 -15.75 -12.35 7.97
CA ALA A 107 -15.39 -10.97 8.29
C ALA A 107 -15.10 -10.11 7.06
N GLY A 108 -15.00 -10.73 5.88
CA GLY A 108 -14.75 -10.01 4.65
C GLY A 108 -14.38 -10.94 3.51
N MET A 109 -13.77 -10.41 2.45
CA MET A 109 -13.41 -11.21 1.26
C MET A 109 -12.58 -12.46 1.57
N ASN A 110 -12.78 -13.50 0.77
CA ASN A 110 -11.98 -14.72 0.80
C ASN A 110 -10.56 -14.44 0.30
N VAL A 111 -9.59 -15.19 0.82
CA VAL A 111 -8.18 -15.07 0.41
C VAL A 111 -7.98 -15.76 -0.94
N ASN A 112 -8.30 -15.06 -2.02
CA ASN A 112 -8.16 -15.55 -3.38
C ASN A 112 -7.38 -14.57 -4.27
N THR A 113 -7.31 -14.82 -5.57
CA THR A 113 -6.54 -13.96 -6.48
C THR A 113 -7.15 -12.57 -6.64
N ALA A 114 -8.48 -12.46 -6.62
CA ALA A 114 -9.17 -11.18 -6.71
C ALA A 114 -8.93 -10.30 -5.47
N PHE A 115 -8.86 -10.91 -4.29
CA PHE A 115 -8.52 -10.22 -3.03
C PHE A 115 -7.19 -9.45 -3.14
N PHE A 116 -6.15 -10.05 -3.73
CA PHE A 116 -4.90 -9.35 -3.99
C PHE A 116 -5.06 -8.19 -4.98
N GLY A 117 -5.94 -8.33 -5.99
CA GLY A 117 -6.30 -7.23 -6.89
C GLY A 117 -6.92 -6.04 -6.17
N PHE A 118 -7.88 -6.29 -5.29
CA PHE A 118 -8.47 -5.24 -4.46
C PHE A 118 -7.45 -4.65 -3.49
N ALA A 119 -6.57 -5.45 -2.90
CA ALA A 119 -5.50 -4.94 -2.03
C ALA A 119 -4.55 -3.98 -2.76
N PHE A 120 -4.18 -4.27 -4.02
CA PHE A 120 -3.42 -3.35 -4.87
C PHE A 120 -4.16 -2.03 -5.06
N LEU A 121 -5.46 -2.10 -5.38
CA LEU A 121 -6.31 -0.91 -5.55
C LEU A 121 -6.33 -0.05 -4.28
N LEU A 122 -6.47 -0.65 -3.09
CA LEU A 122 -6.51 0.06 -1.81
C LEU A 122 -5.18 0.76 -1.49
N ILE A 123 -4.06 0.07 -1.67
CA ILE A 123 -2.72 0.68 -1.51
C ILE A 123 -2.53 1.82 -2.53
N GLY A 124 -2.94 1.61 -3.78
CA GLY A 124 -2.87 2.64 -4.82
C GLY A 124 -3.66 3.89 -4.45
N LEU A 125 -4.86 3.71 -3.90
CA LEU A 125 -5.72 4.80 -3.43
C LEU A 125 -5.08 5.55 -2.26
N PHE A 126 -4.48 4.83 -1.30
CA PHE A 126 -3.71 5.43 -0.23
C PHE A 126 -2.56 6.27 -0.79
N ASN A 127 -1.76 5.74 -1.72
CA ASN A 127 -0.64 6.44 -2.33
C ASN A 127 -1.07 7.74 -3.03
N LEU A 128 -2.18 7.68 -3.76
CA LEU A 128 -2.76 8.83 -4.48
C LEU A 128 -3.15 9.98 -3.54
N VAL A 129 -3.58 9.67 -2.31
CA VAL A 129 -4.03 10.67 -1.35
C VAL A 129 -2.90 11.12 -0.41
N PHE A 130 -2.12 10.17 0.10
CA PHE A 130 -1.08 10.40 1.10
C PHE A 130 0.10 11.18 0.52
N PHE A 131 0.77 10.65 -0.50
CA PHE A 131 2.04 11.22 -0.97
C PHE A 131 1.92 12.63 -1.55
N PRO A 132 0.92 12.97 -2.38
CA PRO A 132 0.80 14.35 -2.88
C PRO A 132 0.57 15.36 -1.77
N LYS A 133 -0.22 15.01 -0.74
CA LYS A 133 -0.45 15.88 0.42
C LYS A 133 0.77 15.99 1.31
N TYR A 134 1.49 14.89 1.53
CA TYR A 134 2.75 14.87 2.28
C TYR A 134 3.80 15.77 1.64
N TYR A 135 4.05 15.60 0.34
CA TYR A 135 5.08 16.39 -0.38
C TYR A 135 4.72 17.86 -0.58
N ARG A 136 3.46 18.24 -0.38
CA ARG A 136 3.05 19.66 -0.34
C ARG A 136 3.51 20.35 0.95
N ASN A 137 3.59 19.63 2.06
CA ASN A 137 4.14 20.14 3.32
C ASN A 137 4.70 18.98 4.17
N PRO A 138 5.99 18.63 3.99
CA PRO A 138 6.59 17.49 4.67
C PRO A 138 6.65 17.61 6.20
N ASN A 139 6.48 18.82 6.75
CA ASN A 139 6.45 19.07 8.20
C ASN A 139 5.13 18.63 8.85
N LYS A 140 4.09 18.39 8.06
CA LYS A 140 2.76 17.97 8.53
C LYS A 140 2.40 16.59 8.00
N VAL A 141 2.98 15.52 8.55
CA VAL A 141 2.76 14.14 8.08
C VAL A 141 1.42 13.54 8.53
N GLY A 142 0.93 13.93 9.72
CA GLY A 142 -0.27 13.33 10.33
C GLY A 142 -1.56 13.56 9.53
N MET A 143 -1.78 14.78 9.02
CA MET A 143 -2.99 15.10 8.24
C MET A 143 -3.06 14.37 6.88
N PRO A 144 -1.98 14.35 6.06
CA PRO A 144 -1.90 13.49 4.88
C PRO A 144 -2.20 12.02 5.20
N PHE A 145 -1.64 11.50 6.30
CA PHE A 145 -1.89 10.13 6.71
C PHE A 145 -3.35 9.88 7.05
N LEU A 146 -3.97 10.74 7.86
CA LEU A 146 -5.39 10.63 8.20
C LEU A 146 -6.27 10.58 6.94
N PHE A 147 -6.02 11.46 5.96
CA PHE A 147 -6.76 11.40 4.69
C PHE A 147 -6.47 10.14 3.88
N GLY A 148 -5.23 9.64 3.91
CA GLY A 148 -4.87 8.35 3.31
C GLY A 148 -5.64 7.20 3.97
N CYS A 149 -5.71 7.17 5.30
CA CYS A 149 -6.47 6.18 6.06
C CYS A 149 -7.96 6.24 5.74
N LEU A 150 -8.55 7.44 5.67
CA LEU A 150 -9.94 7.61 5.29
C LEU A 150 -10.21 7.10 3.87
N ALA A 151 -9.31 7.37 2.92
CA ALA A 151 -9.43 6.86 1.57
C ALA A 151 -9.32 5.33 1.52
N PHE A 152 -8.33 4.75 2.22
CA PHE A 152 -8.17 3.31 2.33
C PHE A 152 -9.41 2.65 2.95
N ALA A 153 -9.89 3.18 4.08
CA ALA A 153 -11.07 2.68 4.77
C ALA A 153 -12.32 2.78 3.89
N ALA A 154 -12.55 3.91 3.23
CA ALA A 154 -13.67 4.06 2.31
C ALA A 154 -13.60 3.06 1.14
N GLY A 155 -12.41 2.84 0.58
CA GLY A 155 -12.18 1.83 -0.45
C GLY A 155 -12.44 0.41 0.05
N MET A 156 -11.93 0.08 1.25
CA MET A 156 -12.13 -1.23 1.87
C MET A 156 -13.61 -1.48 2.14
N THR A 157 -14.30 -0.51 2.72
CA THR A 157 -15.76 -0.59 2.94
C THR A 157 -16.51 -0.73 1.63
N ALA A 158 -16.11 -0.04 0.55
CA ALA A 158 -16.76 -0.17 -0.75
C ALA A 158 -16.58 -1.57 -1.36
N VAL A 159 -15.38 -2.17 -1.23
CA VAL A 159 -15.11 -3.53 -1.70
C VAL A 159 -15.91 -4.56 -0.89
N GLU A 160 -15.85 -4.47 0.44
CA GLU A 160 -16.56 -5.39 1.34
C GLU A 160 -18.09 -5.24 1.22
N ALA A 161 -18.62 -4.01 1.17
CA ALA A 161 -20.05 -3.79 0.94
C ALA A 161 -20.46 -4.25 -0.47
N GLY A 162 -19.59 -4.07 -1.47
CA GLY A 162 -19.82 -4.52 -2.84
C GLY A 162 -20.03 -6.03 -2.92
N ARG A 163 -19.32 -6.82 -2.11
CA ARG A 163 -19.56 -8.27 -1.98
C ARG A 163 -21.01 -8.56 -1.58
N PHE A 164 -21.54 -7.89 -0.56
CA PHE A 164 -22.89 -8.15 -0.06
C PHE A 164 -23.99 -7.54 -0.95
N ALA A 165 -23.71 -6.41 -1.58
CA ALA A 165 -24.68 -5.68 -2.39
C ALA A 165 -24.81 -6.22 -3.82
N LEU A 166 -23.74 -6.80 -4.39
CA LEU A 166 -23.68 -7.24 -5.77
C LEU A 166 -23.43 -8.76 -5.84
N PRO A 167 -24.46 -9.58 -6.13
CA PRO A 167 -24.32 -11.04 -6.23
C PRO A 167 -23.24 -11.49 -7.21
N ALA A 168 -22.96 -10.70 -8.25
CA ALA A 168 -21.90 -10.99 -9.21
C ALA A 168 -20.48 -10.89 -8.60
N ILE A 169 -20.24 -9.97 -7.66
CA ILE A 169 -18.95 -9.86 -6.98
C ILE A 169 -18.75 -11.09 -6.09
N ASP A 170 -19.77 -11.49 -5.33
CA ASP A 170 -19.67 -12.66 -4.47
C ASP A 170 -19.49 -13.95 -5.29
N ALA A 171 -20.28 -14.14 -6.35
CA ALA A 171 -20.26 -15.34 -7.18
C ALA A 171 -18.99 -15.50 -8.05
N TYR A 172 -18.48 -14.41 -8.63
CA TYR A 172 -17.36 -14.49 -9.59
C TYR A 172 -16.01 -14.07 -9.00
N LEU A 173 -15.97 -13.02 -8.16
CA LEU A 173 -14.71 -12.47 -7.65
C LEU A 173 -14.36 -12.98 -6.27
N ASN A 174 -15.36 -13.26 -5.42
CA ASN A 174 -15.14 -13.75 -4.06
C ASN A 174 -15.25 -15.28 -3.94
N ALA A 175 -15.36 -16.00 -5.07
CA ALA A 175 -15.42 -17.45 -5.07
C ALA A 175 -14.18 -18.06 -4.39
N GLN A 176 -14.35 -19.19 -3.70
CA GLN A 176 -13.26 -19.84 -2.97
C GLN A 176 -12.23 -20.46 -3.91
N GLY A 177 -10.96 -20.36 -3.50
CA GLY A 177 -9.84 -20.93 -4.24
C GLY A 177 -9.78 -20.42 -5.68
N THR A 178 -9.70 -21.35 -6.63
CA THR A 178 -9.54 -21.08 -8.08
C THR A 178 -10.84 -21.13 -8.88
N GLN A 179 -11.99 -21.18 -8.22
CA GLN A 179 -13.27 -21.08 -8.92
C GLN A 179 -13.38 -19.71 -9.61
N ASN A 180 -13.81 -19.67 -10.87
CA ASN A 180 -13.87 -18.45 -11.68
C ASN A 180 -12.51 -17.73 -11.84
N LEU A 181 -11.41 -18.50 -11.91
CA LEU A 181 -10.04 -17.99 -12.05
C LEU A 181 -9.85 -16.90 -13.11
N PRO A 182 -10.45 -16.95 -14.32
CA PRO A 182 -10.29 -15.89 -15.32
C PRO A 182 -10.75 -14.52 -14.81
N TYR A 183 -11.87 -14.48 -14.09
CA TYR A 183 -12.41 -13.24 -13.51
C TYR A 183 -11.56 -12.75 -12.34
N GLN A 184 -11.05 -13.67 -11.51
CA GLN A 184 -10.15 -13.30 -10.42
C GLN A 184 -8.81 -12.75 -10.93
N LEU A 185 -8.24 -13.36 -11.98
CA LEU A 185 -7.02 -12.87 -12.64
C LEU A 185 -7.24 -11.52 -13.31
N ALA A 186 -8.41 -11.32 -13.94
CA ALA A 186 -8.79 -10.02 -14.50
C ALA A 186 -8.87 -8.94 -13.40
N ALA A 187 -9.45 -9.27 -12.23
CA ALA A 187 -9.49 -8.38 -11.08
C ALA A 187 -8.09 -8.07 -10.53
N LEU A 188 -7.19 -9.07 -10.47
CA LEU A 188 -5.79 -8.87 -10.09
C LEU A 188 -5.08 -7.93 -11.07
N ALA A 189 -5.20 -8.19 -12.37
CA ALA A 189 -4.58 -7.36 -13.41
C ALA A 189 -5.10 -5.92 -13.37
N ALA A 190 -6.41 -5.73 -13.23
CA ALA A 190 -7.04 -4.42 -13.09
C ALA A 190 -6.56 -3.70 -11.82
N GLY A 191 -6.51 -4.40 -10.69
CA GLY A 191 -6.00 -3.88 -9.42
C GLY A 191 -4.56 -3.42 -9.50
N ALA A 192 -3.67 -4.26 -10.05
CA ALA A 192 -2.26 -3.94 -10.24
C ALA A 192 -2.07 -2.76 -11.22
N ALA A 193 -2.84 -2.70 -12.31
CA ALA A 193 -2.80 -1.59 -13.25
C ALA A 193 -3.26 -0.27 -12.60
N LEU A 194 -4.33 -0.31 -11.80
CA LEU A 194 -4.81 0.85 -11.05
C LEU A 194 -3.81 1.28 -9.97
N TRP A 195 -3.19 0.35 -9.27
CA TRP A 195 -2.11 0.64 -8.32
C TRP A 195 -0.94 1.35 -9.00
N ALA A 196 -0.48 0.84 -10.15
CA ALA A 196 0.61 1.44 -10.90
C ALA A 196 0.24 2.84 -11.41
N LEU A 197 -0.99 3.00 -11.94
CA LEU A 197 -1.51 4.28 -12.40
C LEU A 197 -1.62 5.30 -11.27
N PHE A 198 -2.25 4.93 -10.15
CA PHE A 198 -2.42 5.80 -9.00
C PHE A 198 -1.09 6.18 -8.38
N THR A 199 -0.15 5.25 -8.26
CA THR A 199 1.21 5.52 -7.78
C THR A 199 1.98 6.43 -8.73
N LEU A 200 1.83 6.26 -10.06
CA LEU A 200 2.44 7.14 -11.04
C LEU A 200 1.87 8.57 -10.99
N ILE A 201 0.55 8.70 -10.85
CA ILE A 201 -0.11 10.00 -10.68
C ILE A 201 0.33 10.66 -9.37
N ALA A 202 0.37 9.88 -8.28
CA ALA A 202 0.86 10.33 -6.99
C ALA A 202 2.29 10.87 -7.11
N TYR A 203 3.19 10.10 -7.74
CA TYR A 203 4.57 10.50 -7.99
C TYR A 203 4.66 11.82 -8.77
N ARG A 204 3.96 11.95 -9.90
CA ARG A 204 3.98 13.16 -10.71
C ARG A 204 3.50 14.39 -9.93
N ARG A 205 2.41 14.24 -9.16
CA ARG A 205 1.86 15.33 -8.32
C ARG A 205 2.79 15.68 -7.16
N SER A 206 3.37 14.68 -6.51
CA SER A 206 4.33 14.85 -5.41
C SER A 206 5.60 15.54 -5.87
N ALA A 207 6.19 15.10 -6.99
CA ALA A 207 7.40 15.70 -7.56
C ALA A 207 7.18 17.17 -7.90
N LYS A 208 6.08 17.50 -8.58
CA LYS A 208 5.73 18.88 -8.93
C LYS A 208 5.48 19.75 -7.69
N SER A 209 4.76 19.22 -6.70
CA SER A 209 4.46 19.96 -5.46
C SER A 209 5.73 20.21 -4.64
N PHE A 210 6.63 19.24 -4.60
CA PHE A 210 7.88 19.33 -3.85
C PHE A 210 8.92 20.22 -4.55
N GLU A 211 8.95 20.27 -5.89
CA GLU A 211 9.80 21.22 -6.63
C GLU A 211 9.46 22.68 -6.28
N ALA A 212 8.17 22.99 -6.17
CA ALA A 212 7.65 24.30 -5.78
C ALA A 212 7.71 24.58 -4.26
N PHE A 213 8.04 23.58 -3.44
CA PHE A 213 8.15 23.75 -2.00
C PHE A 213 9.47 24.47 -1.67
N ASP A 214 9.38 25.57 -0.94
CA ASP A 214 10.53 26.30 -0.41
C ASP A 214 10.68 26.01 1.09
N LEU A 215 11.92 25.93 1.58
CA LEU A 215 12.24 25.52 2.95
C LEU A 215 11.97 26.61 3.99
#